data_AF-A0A251XXG2-F1
#
_entry.id   AF-A0A251XXG2-F1
#
_cell.length_a   1.000
_cell.length_b   1.000
_cell.length_c   1.000
_cell.angle_alpha   90.00
_cell.angle_beta   90.00
_cell.angle_gamma   90.00
#
_symmetry.space_group_name_H-M   'P 1'
#
loop_
_entity.id
_entity.type
_entity.pdbx_description
1 polymer ?
#
loop_
_entity_poly.entity_id
_entity_poly.type
_entity_poly.pdbx_seq_one_letter_code
_entity_poly.pdbx_strand_id
1 'polypeptide(L)'
;MRERDASDGSEEPSAPGSADPGATQAGAEERRPVRRSRRASTAPVPGSDPTPQADAQGTAVRAAEDAPQGWGDAPAASDANDDRLRLDRPPHWG
;
A
#
# COMPACT_ATOMS: atom_id res chain seq x y z
N MET A 1 12.34 -22.35 -47.75
CA MET A 1 12.49 -23.52 -46.87
C MET A 1 13.96 -23.73 -46.56
N ARG A 2 14.43 -23.22 -45.42
CA ARG A 2 15.58 -23.73 -44.67
C ARG A 2 15.33 -23.40 -43.21
N GLU A 3 15.06 -24.45 -42.45
CA GLU A 3 14.80 -24.43 -41.02
C GLU A 3 16.11 -24.19 -40.26
N ARG A 4 16.04 -23.64 -39.04
CA ARG A 4 17.13 -23.69 -38.07
C ARG A 4 16.58 -24.13 -36.72
N ASP A 5 16.88 -25.40 -36.47
CA ASP A 5 17.17 -26.13 -35.23
C ASP A 5 16.86 -25.54 -33.86
N ALA A 6 16.25 -26.40 -33.04
CA ALA A 6 16.30 -26.40 -31.59
C ALA A 6 17.50 -27.26 -31.10
N SER A 7 18.17 -26.84 -30.02
CA SER A 7 18.81 -27.66 -28.95
C SER A 7 19.68 -26.74 -28.10
N ASP A 8 19.39 -26.65 -26.80
CA ASP A 8 20.03 -27.39 -25.70
C ASP A 8 21.30 -26.70 -25.19
N GLY A 9 21.32 -26.41 -23.90
CA GLY A 9 22.33 -25.58 -23.25
C GLY A 9 22.01 -25.44 -21.77
N SER A 10 22.00 -26.56 -21.07
CA SER A 10 22.08 -26.63 -19.61
C SER A 10 23.41 -26.02 -19.16
N GLU A 11 23.39 -25.13 -18.17
CA GLU A 11 24.51 -24.89 -17.25
C GLU A 11 24.03 -24.03 -16.07
N GLU A 12 23.73 -24.69 -14.94
CA GLU A 12 24.02 -24.06 -13.64
C GLU A 12 25.54 -23.95 -13.48
N PRO A 13 26.01 -22.92 -12.78
CA PRO A 13 26.82 -23.25 -11.60
C PRO A 13 26.51 -22.39 -10.37
N SER A 14 26.25 -23.09 -9.28
CA SER A 14 26.93 -22.97 -7.98
C SER A 14 27.15 -21.57 -7.40
N ALA A 15 26.44 -21.30 -6.30
CA ALA A 15 27.01 -20.53 -5.19
C ALA A 15 28.31 -21.20 -4.70
N PRO A 16 29.30 -20.40 -4.27
CA PRO A 16 29.51 -20.39 -2.82
C PRO A 16 29.91 -19.02 -2.25
N GLY A 17 29.37 -18.74 -1.06
CA GLY A 17 30.06 -18.09 0.05
C GLY A 17 30.62 -16.68 -0.15
N SER A 18 29.95 -15.69 0.45
CA SER A 18 30.68 -14.53 0.98
C SER A 18 30.15 -14.17 2.36
N ALA A 19 31.13 -14.01 3.26
CA ALA A 19 31.01 -13.77 4.68
C ALA A 19 30.24 -12.49 5.03
N ASP A 20 29.47 -12.56 6.11
CA ASP A 20 29.22 -11.45 7.02
C ASP A 20 30.36 -11.48 8.05
N PRO A 21 31.00 -10.34 8.42
CA PRO A 21 30.46 -9.57 9.53
C PRO A 21 30.70 -8.05 9.43
N GLY A 22 29.64 -7.27 9.60
CA GLY A 22 29.71 -6.04 10.40
C GLY A 22 30.12 -4.76 9.67
N ALA A 23 29.11 -4.04 9.16
CA ALA A 23 29.15 -2.59 9.06
C ALA A 23 28.07 -2.02 9.99
N THR A 24 28.49 -1.69 11.21
CA THR A 24 27.78 -0.79 12.10
C THR A 24 27.52 0.53 11.39
N GLN A 25 26.36 0.69 10.76
CA GLN A 25 25.83 1.99 10.42
C GLN A 25 25.00 2.48 11.61
N ALA A 26 25.72 3.06 12.57
CA ALA A 26 25.16 4.02 13.50
C ALA A 26 24.73 5.26 12.70
N GLY A 27 23.59 5.14 12.01
CA GLY A 27 22.87 6.28 11.47
C GLY A 27 22.23 6.98 12.66
N ALA A 28 22.80 8.11 13.04
CA ALA A 28 22.23 9.01 14.01
C ALA A 28 20.78 9.30 13.63
N GLU A 29 19.84 8.72 14.38
CA GLU A 29 18.44 9.05 14.26
C GLU A 29 18.28 10.52 14.66
N GLU A 30 18.12 11.40 13.67
CA GLU A 30 17.55 12.72 13.88
C GLU A 30 16.21 12.51 14.59
N ARG A 31 16.20 12.72 15.91
CA ARG A 31 15.01 12.65 16.75
C ARG A 31 14.01 13.68 16.25
N ARG A 32 13.11 13.25 15.36
CA ARG A 32 11.99 14.09 14.91
C ARG A 32 11.26 14.59 16.16
N PRO A 33 10.97 15.90 16.27
CA PRO A 33 10.30 16.43 17.45
C PRO A 33 8.92 15.78 17.56
N VAL A 34 8.65 15.17 18.72
CA VAL A 34 7.35 14.54 19.02
C VAL A 34 6.29 15.63 19.02
N ARG A 35 5.49 15.69 17.95
CA ARG A 35 4.37 16.62 17.83
C ARG A 35 3.24 16.10 18.72
N ARG A 36 2.78 16.91 19.68
CA ARG A 36 1.56 16.58 20.43
C ARG A 36 0.36 16.59 19.48
N SER A 37 -0.52 15.60 19.61
CA SER A 37 -1.82 15.60 18.97
C SER A 37 -2.61 16.84 19.42
N ARG A 38 -3.23 17.53 18.46
CA ARG A 38 -4.18 18.63 18.73
C ARG A 38 -5.61 18.13 18.98
N ARG A 39 -5.86 16.83 18.78
CA ARG A 39 -7.18 16.22 18.93
C ARG A 39 -7.38 15.75 20.36
N ALA A 40 -8.58 15.92 20.89
CA ALA A 40 -8.99 15.27 22.13
C ALA A 40 -8.98 13.75 21.93
N SER A 41 -8.48 13.01 22.93
CA SER A 41 -8.49 11.55 22.98
C SER A 41 -9.29 11.11 24.19
N THR A 42 -10.13 10.10 24.04
CA THR A 42 -10.89 9.50 25.14
C THR A 42 -10.19 8.22 25.59
N ALA A 43 -10.41 7.83 26.85
CA ALA A 43 -10.01 6.50 27.31
C ALA A 43 -10.88 5.42 26.64
N PRO A 44 -10.34 4.22 26.35
CA PRO A 44 -11.15 3.09 25.90
C PRO A 44 -12.19 2.70 26.96
N VAL A 45 -13.32 2.15 26.52
CA VAL A 45 -14.35 1.62 27.42
C VAL A 45 -13.81 0.34 28.11
N PRO A 46 -14.12 0.08 29.39
CA PRO A 46 -13.74 -1.19 30.04
C PRO A 46 -14.23 -2.41 29.26
N GLY A 47 -13.33 -3.38 29.04
CA GLY A 47 -13.62 -4.56 28.22
C GLY A 47 -13.44 -4.35 26.71
N SER A 48 -13.04 -3.15 26.27
CA SER A 48 -12.61 -2.95 24.88
C SER A 48 -11.33 -3.74 24.60
N ASP A 49 -11.23 -4.26 23.37
CA ASP A 49 -10.00 -4.87 22.87
C ASP A 49 -8.87 -3.83 22.90
N PRO A 50 -7.75 -4.08 23.63
CA PRO A 50 -6.61 -3.15 23.66
C PRO A 50 -5.83 -3.12 22.35
N THR A 51 -6.09 -4.07 21.46
CA THR A 51 -5.35 -4.36 20.24
C THR A 51 -6.26 -4.51 19.03
N PRO A 52 -7.15 -3.54 18.74
CA PRO A 52 -8.04 -3.64 17.60
C PRO A 52 -7.17 -3.78 16.33
N GLN A 53 -7.31 -4.91 15.64
CA GLN A 53 -6.55 -5.29 14.44
C GLN A 53 -5.04 -5.57 14.63
N ALA A 54 -4.53 -5.80 15.85
CA ALA A 54 -3.09 -6.10 16.02
C ALA A 54 -2.64 -7.41 15.33
N ASP A 55 -3.57 -8.35 15.15
CA ASP A 55 -3.35 -9.59 14.39
C ASP A 55 -3.79 -9.49 12.91
N ALA A 56 -4.05 -8.27 12.41
CA ALA A 56 -4.28 -8.03 11.00
C ALA A 56 -2.95 -7.98 10.23
N GLN A 57 -2.11 -9.01 10.36
CA GLN A 57 -1.06 -9.31 9.38
C GLN A 57 -1.66 -9.86 8.08
N GLY A 58 -2.98 -10.13 8.06
CA GLY A 58 -3.75 -10.45 6.87
C GLY A 58 -4.41 -9.22 6.23
N THR A 59 -4.65 -9.30 4.92
CA THR A 59 -5.46 -8.31 4.19
C THR A 59 -6.78 -8.09 4.90
N ALA A 60 -7.14 -6.83 5.16
CA ALA A 60 -8.44 -6.47 5.73
C ALA A 60 -9.56 -7.16 4.93
N VAL A 61 -10.42 -7.91 5.62
CA VAL A 61 -11.52 -8.64 4.97
C VAL A 61 -12.55 -7.61 4.51
N ARG A 62 -12.76 -7.55 3.20
CA ARG A 62 -13.78 -6.69 2.59
C ARG A 62 -15.16 -7.28 2.82
N ALA A 63 -16.12 -6.41 3.13
CA ALA A 63 -17.52 -6.81 3.15
C ALA A 63 -17.97 -7.20 1.73
N ALA A 64 -19.01 -8.02 1.60
CA ALA A 64 -19.45 -8.49 0.28
C ALA A 64 -20.02 -7.35 -0.59
N GLU A 65 -20.56 -6.33 0.07
CA GLU A 65 -21.10 -5.12 -0.50
C GLU A 65 -20.04 -4.04 -0.79
N ASP A 66 -18.81 -4.21 -0.30
CA ASP A 66 -17.73 -3.26 -0.54
C ASP A 66 -17.31 -3.32 -2.01
N ALA A 67 -17.72 -2.30 -2.76
CA ALA A 67 -17.30 -2.12 -4.14
C ALA A 67 -15.95 -1.38 -4.21
N PRO A 68 -14.98 -1.84 -5.02
CA PRO A 68 -13.65 -1.21 -5.10
C PRO A 68 -13.70 0.26 -5.56
N GLN A 69 -14.73 0.63 -6.34
CA GLN A 69 -14.92 1.98 -6.87
C GLN A 69 -15.18 3.01 -5.76
N GLY A 70 -15.87 2.61 -4.67
CA GLY A 70 -16.15 3.51 -3.54
C GLY A 70 -14.91 3.84 -2.70
N TRP A 71 -13.87 3.02 -2.83
CA TRP A 71 -12.61 3.16 -2.09
C TRP A 71 -11.45 3.69 -2.97
N GLY A 72 -11.67 3.85 -4.28
CA GLY A 72 -10.67 4.35 -5.22
C GLY A 72 -9.70 3.28 -5.75
N ASP A 73 -9.93 2.00 -5.44
CA ASP A 73 -9.12 0.87 -5.92
C ASP A 73 -9.42 0.53 -7.39
N ALA A 74 -10.56 1.01 -7.90
CA ALA A 74 -10.96 0.89 -9.29
C ALA A 74 -11.59 2.22 -9.74
N PRO A 75 -11.45 2.58 -11.03
CA PRO A 75 -12.15 3.74 -11.56
C PRO A 75 -13.67 3.54 -11.45
N ALA A 76 -14.36 4.54 -10.92
CA ALA A 76 -15.81 4.60 -11.01
C ALA A 76 -16.21 4.81 -12.48
N ALA A 77 -17.29 4.13 -12.91
CA ALA A 77 -17.91 4.45 -14.18
C ALA A 77 -18.51 5.86 -14.07
N SER A 78 -18.22 6.71 -15.05
CA SER A 78 -18.85 8.03 -15.12
C SER A 78 -20.35 7.84 -15.33
N ASP A 79 -21.15 8.49 -14.48
CA ASP A 79 -22.61 8.49 -14.60
C ASP A 79 -23.16 9.86 -15.01
N ALA A 80 -24.47 9.92 -15.22
CA ALA A 80 -25.16 11.14 -15.63
C ALA A 80 -25.07 12.27 -14.58
N ASN A 81 -24.86 11.94 -13.30
CA ASN A 81 -24.68 12.93 -12.26
C ASN A 81 -23.27 13.52 -12.33
N ASP A 82 -22.24 12.70 -12.56
CA ASP A 82 -20.88 13.18 -12.80
C ASP A 82 -20.81 14.11 -14.01
N ASP A 83 -21.53 13.78 -15.08
CA ASP A 83 -21.59 14.63 -16.28
C ASP A 83 -22.20 15.99 -15.97
N ARG A 84 -23.29 16.03 -15.18
CA ARG A 84 -23.90 17.28 -14.72
C ARG A 84 -22.94 18.10 -13.85
N LEU A 85 -22.27 17.46 -12.90
CA LEU A 85 -21.30 18.13 -12.01
C LEU A 85 -20.11 18.72 -12.78
N ARG A 86 -19.66 18.08 -13.86
CA ARG A 86 -18.59 18.60 -14.72
C ARG A 86 -19.02 19.84 -15.50
N LEU A 87 -20.27 19.87 -15.96
CA LEU A 87 -20.84 21.04 -16.64
C LEU A 87 -21.04 22.22 -15.69
N ASP A 88 -21.48 21.93 -14.46
CA ASP A 88 -21.72 22.93 -13.42
C ASP A 88 -20.44 23.37 -12.69
N ARG A 89 -19.26 22.88 -13.10
CA ARG A 89 -17.98 23.26 -12.49
C ARG A 89 -17.73 24.74 -12.73
N PRO A 90 -17.71 25.59 -11.68
CA PRO A 90 -17.45 27.01 -11.85
C PRO A 90 -16.03 27.21 -12.40
N PRO A 91 -15.79 28.30 -13.14
CA PRO A 91 -14.45 28.63 -13.61
C PRO A 91 -13.50 28.68 -12.42
N HIS A 92 -12.32 28.08 -12.58
CA HIS A 92 -11.25 28.11 -11.59
C HIS A 92 -10.55 29.48 -11.65
N TRP A 93 -11.30 30.55 -11.35
CA TRP A 93 -10.85 31.91 -11.06
C TRP A 93 -9.56 32.37 -11.78
N GLY A 94 -9.72 32.95 -13.00
CA GLY A 94 -8.81 33.93 -13.59
C GLY A 94 -7.47 33.43 -14.12
#